data_AF-A0A1V4K2Y5-F1
#
_entry.id   AF-A0A1V4K2Y5-F1
#
_cell.length_a   1.000
_cell.length_b   1.000
_cell.length_c   1.000
_cell.angle_alpha   90.00
_cell.angle_beta   90.00
_cell.angle_gamma   90.00
#
_symmetry.space_group_name_H-M   'P 1'
#
loop_
_entity.id
_entity.type
_entity.pdbx_description
1 polymer ?
#
loop_
_entity_poly.entity_id
_entity_poly.type
_entity_poly.pdbx_seq_one_letter_code
_entity_poly.pdbx_strand_id
1 'polypeptide(L)'
;MAAVYVPIVNHILCLPMQFKFLCVIVKIADLWCQNKIPVEGNFGQMYDMVNDTVGNISQEFSAYVVVQEEQREMLQGVNVSAQELVEEVNAQLRQHGSHFVQAVSLFRFLLSFTFLLVFVSAFNYTKKYCQDICYDNVYITTYFRQIDARRKKQHKRTLLPLRQAELPAVVFPRRLAIQPLELQSMVVELLECIPPLLLLILACGLDHTLFTMLSIIQQHSYVQYSFHSSHHLAVHVTGTSLMAQLLRSTIGALNTSSDTHLETSNLGCLPQPRGMKSEDYVRTCVPLAVLALLCLAQVYMYRLRRVIAAFFFPKGMAVLLWCSQRWPFLRRWVRGRCTVCEAPETHRDRFCPAPGCGARYCRLCWRQVGRACLLCSPREPGLAAGSSEEEEDVGYAD
;
A
#
# COMPACT_ATOMS: atom_id res chain seq x y z
N MET A 1 18.15 65.85 -49.32
CA MET A 1 19.61 66.11 -49.36
C MET A 1 19.80 67.54 -49.85
N ALA A 2 20.46 68.39 -49.07
CA ALA A 2 20.66 69.80 -49.43
C ALA A 2 21.68 69.90 -50.58
N ALA A 3 21.29 70.53 -51.69
CA ALA A 3 22.18 70.70 -52.84
C ALA A 3 23.28 71.71 -52.49
N VAL A 4 24.52 71.25 -52.43
CA VAL A 4 25.69 72.11 -52.21
C VAL A 4 25.95 72.89 -53.51
N TYR A 5 25.65 74.19 -53.50
CA TYR A 5 25.87 75.07 -54.65
C TYR A 5 27.34 75.48 -54.72
N VAL A 6 28.13 74.80 -55.55
CA VAL A 6 29.55 75.11 -55.75
C VAL A 6 29.70 75.95 -57.04
N PRO A 7 29.85 77.29 -56.95
CA PRO A 7 29.84 78.17 -58.12
C PRO A 7 31.02 77.92 -59.07
N ILE A 8 32.15 77.41 -58.55
CA ILE A 8 33.38 77.15 -59.30
C ILE A 8 33.20 75.98 -60.29
N VAL A 9 32.49 74.92 -59.86
CA VAL A 9 32.25 73.74 -60.70
C VAL A 9 31.34 74.10 -61.87
N ASN A 10 30.36 74.96 -61.66
CA ASN A 10 29.47 75.44 -62.73
C ASN A 10 30.23 76.28 -63.77
N HIS A 11 31.17 77.13 -63.33
CA HIS A 11 32.02 77.89 -64.26
C HIS A 11 33.00 77.01 -65.05
N ILE A 12 33.61 76.02 -64.42
CA ILE A 12 34.53 75.08 -65.09
C ILE A 12 33.77 74.16 -66.07
N LEU A 13 32.55 73.73 -65.74
CA LEU A 13 31.70 72.93 -66.64
C LEU A 13 31.11 73.75 -67.80
N CYS A 14 30.88 75.06 -67.63
CA CYS A 14 30.37 75.92 -68.71
C CYS A 14 31.46 76.49 -69.63
N LEU A 15 32.71 76.58 -69.18
CA LEU A 15 33.89 76.97 -69.99
C LEU A 15 34.02 76.16 -71.29
N PRO A 16 33.93 74.81 -71.30
CA PRO A 16 33.97 74.01 -72.53
C PRO A 16 32.79 74.31 -73.49
N MET A 17 31.63 74.73 -73.01
CA MET A 17 30.51 75.12 -73.88
C MET A 17 30.74 76.46 -74.61
N GLN A 18 31.64 77.31 -74.12
CA GLN A 18 31.97 78.58 -74.78
C GLN A 18 32.92 78.40 -75.98
N PHE A 19 33.65 77.28 -76.03
CA PHE A 19 34.56 76.98 -77.13
C PHE A 19 33.81 76.38 -78.33
N LYS A 20 33.67 77.16 -79.40
CA LYS A 20 32.96 76.75 -80.63
C LYS A 20 33.50 75.46 -81.26
N PHE A 21 34.78 75.12 -81.08
CA PHE A 21 35.37 73.89 -81.62
C PHE A 21 34.84 72.63 -80.93
N LEU A 22 34.49 72.69 -79.64
CA LEU A 22 33.90 71.55 -78.93
C LEU A 22 32.50 71.24 -79.46
N CYS A 23 31.75 72.25 -79.90
CA CYS A 23 30.45 72.04 -80.55
C CYS A 23 30.58 71.28 -81.88
N VAL A 24 31.65 71.53 -82.64
CA VAL A 24 31.96 70.77 -83.87
C VAL A 24 32.32 69.32 -83.53
N ILE A 25 33.14 69.09 -82.50
CA ILE A 25 33.50 67.76 -82.03
C ILE A 25 32.26 66.99 -81.54
N VAL A 26 31.38 67.63 -80.76
CA VAL A 26 30.12 67.03 -80.29
C VAL A 26 29.18 66.71 -81.45
N LYS A 27 29.07 67.57 -82.47
CA LYS A 27 28.26 67.26 -83.67
C LYS A 27 28.81 66.06 -84.46
N ILE A 28 30.14 65.96 -84.58
CA ILE A 28 30.79 64.81 -85.22
C ILE A 28 30.60 63.55 -84.38
N ALA A 29 30.73 63.67 -83.05
CA ALA A 29 30.51 62.57 -82.11
C ALA A 29 29.05 62.11 -82.11
N ASP A 30 28.08 63.01 -82.22
CA ASP A 30 26.65 62.68 -82.30
C ASP A 30 26.32 61.95 -83.61
N LEU A 31 26.83 62.44 -84.75
CA LEU A 31 26.75 61.74 -86.03
C LEU A 31 27.45 60.36 -86.00
N TRP A 32 28.57 60.25 -85.29
CA TRP A 32 29.29 58.99 -85.13
C TRP A 32 28.54 58.02 -84.22
N CYS A 33 28.01 58.49 -83.09
CA CYS A 33 27.18 57.72 -82.16
C CYS A 33 25.90 57.21 -82.84
N GLN A 34 25.18 58.07 -83.57
CA GLN A 34 23.97 57.67 -84.30
C GLN A 34 24.25 56.64 -85.41
N ASN A 35 25.39 56.74 -86.11
CA ASN A 35 25.75 55.81 -87.17
C ASN A 35 26.37 54.49 -86.67
N LYS A 36 27.06 54.50 -85.52
CA LYS A 36 27.79 53.33 -85.00
C LYS A 36 27.06 52.61 -83.87
N ILE A 37 26.16 53.28 -83.15
CA ILE A 37 25.40 52.74 -82.04
C ILE A 37 23.93 53.14 -82.24
N PRO A 38 23.14 52.36 -83.00
CA PRO A 38 21.72 52.63 -83.19
C PRO A 38 21.00 52.32 -81.88
N VAL A 39 20.98 53.30 -80.97
CA VAL A 39 20.22 53.25 -79.72
C VAL A 39 18.92 53.99 -79.96
N GLU A 40 17.78 53.33 -79.82
CA GLU A 40 16.48 54.00 -79.84
C GLU A 40 16.44 55.09 -78.77
N GLY A 41 15.80 56.24 -79.06
CA GLY A 41 15.79 57.40 -78.16
C GLY A 41 15.27 57.11 -76.75
N ASN A 42 14.52 56.00 -76.57
CA ASN A 42 13.94 55.58 -75.29
C ASN A 42 14.70 54.44 -74.60
N PHE A 43 15.89 54.04 -75.07
CA PHE A 43 16.63 52.91 -74.51
C PHE A 43 16.97 53.11 -73.03
N GLY A 44 17.35 54.32 -72.62
CA GLY A 44 17.62 54.63 -71.20
C GLY A 44 16.39 54.42 -70.32
N GLN A 45 15.24 54.95 -70.75
CA GLN A 45 13.96 54.77 -70.04
C GLN A 45 13.54 53.29 -69.99
N MET A 46 13.78 52.54 -71.06
CA MET A 46 13.51 51.10 -71.10
C MET A 46 14.44 50.33 -70.15
N TYR A 47 15.71 50.69 -70.10
CA TYR A 47 16.70 50.08 -69.20
C TYR A 47 16.35 50.36 -67.73
N ASP A 48 16.02 51.62 -67.41
CA ASP A 48 15.59 52.02 -66.07
C ASP A 48 14.31 51.28 -65.66
N MET A 49 13.32 51.21 -66.56
CA MET A 49 12.08 50.46 -66.33
C MET A 49 12.32 48.97 -66.10
N VAL A 50 13.19 48.32 -66.89
CA VAL A 50 13.53 46.90 -66.70
C VAL A 50 14.29 46.70 -65.40
N ASN A 51 15.26 47.56 -65.08
CA ASN A 51 16.02 47.48 -63.83
C ASN A 51 15.12 47.67 -62.60
N ASP A 52 14.18 48.62 -62.65
CA ASP A 52 13.16 48.81 -61.61
C ASP A 52 12.25 47.59 -61.50
N THR A 53 11.87 46.98 -62.63
CA THR A 53 11.06 45.75 -62.65
C THR A 53 11.81 44.57 -62.03
N VAL A 54 13.09 44.40 -62.35
CA VAL A 54 13.97 43.38 -61.73
C VAL A 54 14.06 43.61 -60.21
N GLY A 55 14.22 44.87 -59.80
CA GLY A 55 14.24 45.28 -58.39
C GLY A 55 12.94 44.92 -57.66
N ASN A 56 11.78 45.26 -58.23
CA ASN A 56 10.48 44.94 -57.64
C ASN A 56 10.23 43.43 -57.56
N ILE A 57 10.52 42.69 -58.63
CA ILE A 57 10.41 41.22 -58.66
C ILE A 57 11.29 40.59 -57.58
N SER A 58 12.52 41.10 -57.40
CA SER A 58 13.43 40.56 -56.39
C SER A 58 12.90 40.69 -54.95
N GLN A 59 12.03 41.67 -54.68
CA GLN A 59 11.42 41.85 -53.36
C GLN A 59 10.23 40.91 -53.13
N GLU A 60 9.55 40.47 -54.19
CA GLU A 60 8.41 39.55 -54.10
C GLU A 60 8.84 38.07 -53.96
N PHE A 61 10.02 37.72 -54.49
CA PHE A 61 10.55 36.35 -54.39
C PHE A 61 11.31 36.12 -53.07
N SER A 62 10.56 35.80 -52.00
CA SER A 62 11.12 35.25 -50.76
C SER A 62 10.68 33.81 -50.56
N ALA A 63 11.62 32.89 -50.36
CA ALA A 63 11.34 31.51 -49.97
C ALA A 63 11.80 31.28 -48.53
N TYR A 64 10.96 30.62 -47.73
CA TYR A 64 11.30 30.17 -46.39
C TYR A 64 11.00 28.68 -46.28
N VAL A 65 11.89 27.93 -45.63
CA VAL A 65 11.69 26.49 -45.41
C VAL A 65 10.88 26.30 -44.13
N VAL A 66 9.72 25.66 -44.24
CA VAL A 66 8.93 25.24 -43.08
C VAL A 66 9.12 23.75 -42.89
N VAL A 67 9.73 23.36 -41.77
CA VAL A 67 9.79 21.95 -41.36
C VAL A 67 8.53 21.66 -40.56
N GLN A 68 7.71 20.73 -41.04
CA GLN A 68 6.50 20.28 -40.37
C GLN A 68 6.72 18.88 -39.82
N GLU A 69 6.70 18.75 -38.48
CA GLU A 69 6.85 17.47 -37.80
C GLU A 69 5.49 16.75 -37.76
N GLU A 70 5.36 15.66 -38.51
CA GLU A 70 4.15 14.84 -38.52
C GLU A 70 4.29 13.75 -37.44
N GLN A 71 3.68 13.97 -36.27
CA GLN A 71 3.55 12.92 -35.24
C GLN A 71 2.57 11.85 -35.74
N ARG A 72 3.09 10.75 -36.31
CA ARG A 72 2.28 9.57 -36.60
C ARG A 72 2.08 8.77 -35.32
N GLU A 73 0.83 8.65 -34.88
CA GLU A 73 0.45 7.74 -33.79
C GLU A 73 0.71 6.29 -34.21
N MET A 74 1.63 5.63 -33.50
CA MET A 74 2.15 4.29 -33.82
C MET A 74 1.20 3.15 -33.39
N LEU A 75 -0.11 3.38 -33.38
CA LEU A 75 -1.13 2.36 -33.06
C LEU A 75 -1.96 2.04 -34.31
N GLN A 76 -1.30 1.49 -35.34
CA GLN A 76 -2.01 0.91 -36.48
C GLN A 76 -2.70 -0.39 -36.03
N GLY A 77 -3.98 -0.30 -35.69
CA GLY A 77 -4.84 -1.48 -35.43
C GLY A 77 -5.99 -1.26 -34.44
N VAL A 78 -6.01 -0.15 -33.70
CA VAL A 78 -7.05 0.11 -32.70
C VAL A 78 -7.50 1.57 -32.84
N ASN A 79 -8.72 1.80 -33.33
CA ASN A 79 -9.35 3.12 -33.42
C ASN A 79 -9.81 3.63 -32.03
N VAL A 80 -9.01 3.44 -30.99
CA VAL A 80 -9.36 3.89 -29.64
C VAL A 80 -8.37 4.99 -29.28
N SER A 81 -8.90 6.19 -29.02
CA SER A 81 -8.09 7.30 -28.54
C SER A 81 -7.46 6.94 -27.19
N ALA A 82 -6.21 7.33 -26.95
CA ALA A 82 -5.52 7.03 -25.69
C ALA A 82 -6.30 7.53 -24.46
N GLN A 83 -7.05 8.63 -24.62
CA GLN A 83 -7.90 9.20 -23.57
C GLN A 83 -9.08 8.28 -23.23
N GLU A 84 -9.76 7.74 -24.24
CA GLU A 84 -10.90 6.84 -24.07
C GLU A 84 -10.49 5.51 -23.42
N LEU A 85 -9.31 4.97 -23.77
CA LEU A 85 -8.76 3.78 -23.12
C LEU A 85 -8.46 4.02 -21.63
N VAL A 86 -7.84 5.16 -21.30
CA VAL A 86 -7.51 5.51 -19.91
C VAL A 86 -8.79 5.73 -19.08
N GLU A 87 -9.81 6.34 -19.67
CA GLU A 87 -11.08 6.59 -19.00
C GLU A 87 -11.86 5.29 -18.75
N GLU A 88 -11.89 4.38 -19.72
CA GLU A 88 -12.52 3.06 -19.60
C GLU A 88 -11.83 2.20 -18.51
N VAL A 89 -10.48 2.13 -18.53
CA VAL A 89 -9.72 1.37 -17.52
C VAL A 89 -9.95 1.95 -16.12
N ASN A 90 -9.96 3.28 -15.99
CA ASN A 90 -10.23 3.92 -14.70
C ASN A 90 -11.67 3.73 -14.23
N ALA A 91 -12.65 3.72 -15.15
CA ALA A 91 -14.04 3.43 -14.82
C ALA A 91 -14.19 2.00 -14.28
N GLN A 92 -13.58 1.02 -14.94
CA GLN A 92 -13.57 -0.39 -14.50
C GLN A 92 -12.88 -0.55 -13.14
N LEU A 93 -11.72 0.09 -12.94
CA LEU A 93 -11.01 0.08 -11.65
C LEU A 93 -11.83 0.68 -10.52
N ARG A 94 -12.54 1.80 -10.77
CA ARG A 94 -13.41 2.43 -9.77
C ARG A 94 -14.61 1.56 -9.43
N GLN A 95 -15.22 0.93 -10.43
CA GLN A 95 -16.35 0.02 -10.23
C GLN A 95 -15.93 -1.18 -9.38
N HIS A 96 -14.83 -1.85 -9.72
CA HIS A 96 -14.31 -2.99 -8.96
C HIS A 96 -13.82 -2.58 -7.56
N GLY A 97 -13.19 -1.40 -7.45
CA GLY A 97 -12.75 -0.83 -6.18
C GLY A 97 -13.92 -0.53 -5.23
N SER A 98 -15.06 -0.05 -5.74
CA SER A 98 -16.25 0.22 -4.93
C SER A 98 -16.79 -1.05 -4.26
N HIS A 99 -16.88 -2.15 -5.00
CA HIS A 99 -17.30 -3.44 -4.44
C HIS A 99 -16.35 -3.93 -3.34
N PHE A 100 -15.03 -3.77 -3.54
CA PHE A 100 -14.04 -4.11 -2.51
C PHE A 100 -14.20 -3.25 -1.25
N VAL A 101 -14.35 -1.93 -1.40
CA VAL A 101 -14.54 -1.02 -0.25
C VAL A 101 -15.84 -1.33 0.50
N GLN A 102 -16.93 -1.62 -0.21
CA GLN A 102 -18.18 -2.06 0.40
C GLN A 102 -18.01 -3.37 1.18
N ALA A 103 -17.32 -4.36 0.60
CA ALA A 103 -17.02 -5.63 1.27
C ALA A 103 -16.18 -5.42 2.54
N VAL A 104 -15.14 -4.57 2.48
CA VAL A 104 -14.33 -4.20 3.65
C VAL A 104 -15.18 -3.49 4.72
N SER A 105 -16.10 -2.62 4.31
CA SER A 105 -17.01 -1.93 5.24
C SER A 105 -17.94 -2.91 5.95
N LEU A 106 -18.53 -3.86 5.22
CA LEU A 106 -19.36 -4.92 5.80
C LEU A 106 -18.55 -5.80 6.75
N PHE A 107 -17.33 -6.16 6.38
CA PHE A 107 -16.44 -6.95 7.24
C PHE A 107 -16.10 -6.21 8.54
N ARG A 108 -15.78 -4.90 8.46
CA ARG A 108 -15.58 -4.06 9.65
C ARG A 108 -16.81 -4.01 10.55
N PHE A 109 -18.00 -3.89 9.96
CA PHE A 109 -19.26 -3.94 10.70
C PHE A 109 -19.43 -5.28 11.42
N LEU A 110 -19.21 -6.42 10.73
CA LEU A 110 -19.27 -7.76 11.35
C LEU A 110 -18.22 -7.94 12.45
N LEU A 111 -17.00 -7.46 12.23
CA LEU A 111 -15.94 -7.48 13.24
C LEU A 111 -16.32 -6.70 14.50
N SER A 112 -17.12 -5.64 14.40
CA SER A 112 -17.58 -4.90 15.59
C SER A 112 -18.45 -5.76 16.53
N PHE A 113 -19.19 -6.76 15.99
CA PHE A 113 -20.01 -7.68 16.79
C PHE A 113 -19.21 -8.81 17.44
N THR A 114 -17.92 -8.98 17.12
CA THR A 114 -17.07 -10.02 17.74
C THR A 114 -16.99 -9.88 19.25
N PHE A 115 -17.13 -8.67 19.78
CA PHE A 115 -17.21 -8.41 21.22
C PHE A 115 -18.32 -9.23 21.89
N LEU A 116 -19.49 -9.39 21.26
CA LEU A 116 -20.57 -10.21 21.81
C LEU A 116 -20.18 -11.69 21.91
N LEU A 117 -19.41 -12.20 20.95
CA LEU A 117 -18.90 -13.58 20.99
C LEU A 117 -17.94 -13.79 22.17
N VAL A 118 -17.17 -12.77 22.55
CA VAL A 118 -16.31 -12.80 23.75
C VAL A 118 -17.15 -12.97 25.03
N PHE A 119 -18.29 -12.29 25.17
CA PHE A 119 -19.17 -12.53 26.33
C PHE A 119 -19.77 -13.93 26.30
N VAL A 120 -20.29 -14.35 25.15
CA VAL A 120 -20.90 -15.69 25.01
C VAL A 120 -19.88 -16.78 25.34
N SER A 121 -18.64 -16.64 24.88
CA SER A 121 -17.56 -17.59 25.21
C SER A 121 -17.19 -17.55 26.70
N ALA A 122 -17.11 -16.36 27.32
CA ALA A 122 -16.84 -16.21 28.75
C ALA A 122 -17.94 -16.83 29.63
N PHE A 123 -19.21 -16.59 29.32
CA PHE A 123 -20.34 -17.20 30.03
C PHE A 123 -20.35 -18.72 29.87
N ASN A 124 -20.10 -19.23 28.66
CA ASN A 124 -20.02 -20.67 28.40
C ASN A 124 -18.85 -21.32 29.14
N TYR A 125 -17.69 -20.67 29.15
CA TYR A 125 -16.52 -21.13 29.91
C TYR A 125 -16.84 -21.21 31.41
N THR A 126 -17.36 -20.13 31.99
CA THR A 126 -17.67 -20.08 33.43
C THR A 126 -18.74 -21.11 33.79
N LYS A 127 -19.76 -21.30 32.93
CA LYS A 127 -20.77 -22.33 33.11
C LYS A 127 -20.15 -23.73 33.13
N LYS A 128 -19.32 -24.08 32.14
CA LYS A 128 -18.64 -25.39 32.08
C LYS A 128 -17.70 -25.58 33.28
N TYR A 129 -16.93 -24.56 33.63
CA TYR A 129 -16.01 -24.57 34.78
C TYR A 129 -16.70 -24.85 36.11
N CYS A 130 -17.92 -24.36 36.31
CA CYS A 130 -18.70 -24.61 37.53
C CYS A 130 -19.50 -25.92 37.49
N GLN A 131 -19.85 -26.44 36.32
CA GLN A 131 -20.66 -27.67 36.17
C GLN A 131 -19.81 -28.94 36.15
N ASP A 132 -18.67 -28.89 35.47
CA ASP A 132 -17.79 -30.04 35.30
C ASP A 132 -16.52 -29.87 36.13
N ILE A 133 -16.36 -30.73 37.14
CA ILE A 133 -15.22 -30.76 38.05
C ILE A 133 -13.92 -31.10 37.30
N CYS A 134 -14.00 -31.77 36.15
CA CYS A 134 -12.85 -32.14 35.33
C CYS A 134 -12.47 -31.05 34.31
N TYR A 135 -13.36 -30.09 34.03
CA TYR A 135 -13.14 -29.05 33.03
C TYR A 135 -12.20 -27.95 33.55
N ASP A 136 -10.98 -27.87 33.00
CA ASP A 136 -9.95 -26.86 33.34
C ASP A 136 -9.65 -26.75 34.86
N ASN A 137 -9.80 -27.87 35.56
CA ASN A 137 -9.69 -27.97 37.02
C ASN A 137 -8.60 -28.97 37.47
N VAL A 138 -7.92 -29.61 36.53
CA VAL A 138 -6.88 -30.63 36.78
C VAL A 138 -5.51 -29.96 36.99
N TYR A 139 -5.35 -29.31 38.14
CA TYR A 139 -4.09 -28.66 38.52
C TYR A 139 -3.65 -29.05 39.94
N ILE A 140 -2.36 -29.39 40.08
CA ILE A 140 -1.76 -29.56 41.41
C ILE A 140 -1.31 -28.19 41.92
N THR A 141 -2.13 -27.62 42.81
CA THR A 141 -1.84 -26.36 43.49
C THR A 141 -1.04 -26.60 44.77
N THR A 142 -0.46 -25.53 45.34
CA THR A 142 0.16 -25.56 46.67
C THR A 142 -0.84 -25.98 47.74
N TYR A 143 -2.09 -25.52 47.64
CA TYR A 143 -3.18 -25.93 48.53
C TYR A 143 -3.44 -27.44 48.48
N PHE A 144 -3.42 -28.04 47.29
CA PHE A 144 -3.56 -29.50 47.14
C PHE A 144 -2.39 -30.24 47.82
N ARG A 145 -1.15 -29.77 47.63
CA ARG A 145 0.04 -30.34 48.29
C ARG A 145 -0.06 -30.26 49.81
N GLN A 146 -0.55 -29.16 50.36
CA GLN A 146 -0.78 -28.99 51.80
C GLN A 146 -1.82 -29.98 52.36
N ILE A 147 -2.91 -30.23 51.62
CA ILE A 147 -3.93 -31.23 52.01
C ILE A 147 -3.33 -32.64 51.99
N ASP A 148 -2.57 -32.98 50.95
CA ASP A 148 -1.97 -34.30 50.82
C ASP A 148 -0.92 -34.54 51.92
N ALA A 149 -0.08 -33.54 52.23
CA ALA A 149 0.85 -33.58 53.35
C ALA A 149 0.13 -33.76 54.70
N ARG A 150 -1.00 -33.07 54.91
CA ARG A 150 -1.83 -33.24 56.12
C ARG A 150 -2.41 -34.66 56.21
N ARG A 151 -2.86 -35.23 55.09
CA ARG A 151 -3.38 -36.61 55.04
C ARG A 151 -2.28 -37.65 55.28
N LYS A 152 -1.07 -37.41 54.76
CA LYS A 152 0.13 -38.21 55.04
C LYS A 152 0.42 -38.28 56.53
N LYS A 153 0.42 -37.12 57.21
CA LYS A 153 0.57 -37.01 58.67
C LYS A 153 -0.52 -37.78 59.44
N GLN A 154 -1.75 -37.80 58.91
CA GLN A 154 -2.87 -38.54 59.50
C GLN A 154 -2.92 -40.03 59.12
N HIS A 155 -1.88 -40.58 58.48
CA HIS A 155 -1.82 -41.95 57.98
C HIS A 155 -3.02 -42.34 57.09
N LYS A 156 -3.52 -41.37 56.31
CA LYS A 156 -4.53 -41.58 55.28
C LYS A 156 -3.86 -41.76 53.92
N ARG A 157 -4.58 -42.38 52.98
CA ARG A 157 -4.13 -42.54 51.59
C ARG A 157 -3.79 -41.18 50.97
N THR A 158 -2.58 -41.06 50.45
CA THR A 158 -2.08 -39.90 49.71
C THR A 158 -2.16 -40.12 48.20
N LEU A 159 -2.18 -39.02 47.45
CA LEU A 159 -2.24 -39.05 45.98
C LEU A 159 -0.87 -38.77 45.32
N LEU A 160 0.08 -38.20 46.04
CA LEU A 160 1.47 -38.02 45.60
C LEU A 160 2.36 -39.15 46.16
N PRO A 161 3.41 -39.62 45.46
CA PRO A 161 3.92 -39.17 44.15
C PRO A 161 3.10 -39.70 42.96
N LEU A 162 3.06 -38.92 41.87
CA LEU A 162 2.36 -39.30 40.64
C LEU A 162 3.12 -40.40 39.90
N ARG A 163 2.39 -41.30 39.23
CA ARG A 163 3.00 -42.24 38.29
C ARG A 163 3.41 -41.53 36.99
N GLN A 164 4.38 -42.10 36.29
CA GLN A 164 4.83 -41.59 34.98
C GLN A 164 3.67 -41.41 33.97
N ALA A 165 2.69 -42.31 34.00
CA ALA A 165 1.50 -42.23 33.15
C ALA A 165 0.50 -41.12 33.54
N GLU A 166 0.56 -40.62 34.79
CA GLU A 166 -0.36 -39.60 35.31
C GLU A 166 0.19 -38.18 35.14
N LEU A 167 1.52 -38.03 35.04
CA LEU A 167 2.19 -36.75 34.80
C LEU A 167 1.65 -35.95 33.61
N PRO A 168 1.46 -36.51 32.40
CA PRO A 168 1.01 -35.71 31.25
C PRO A 168 -0.43 -35.20 31.40
N ALA A 169 -1.27 -35.85 32.23
CA ALA A 169 -2.66 -35.49 32.43
C ALA A 169 -2.88 -34.35 33.44
N VAL A 170 -1.85 -33.96 34.21
CA VAL A 170 -1.99 -33.02 35.34
C VAL A 170 -1.12 -31.78 35.17
N VAL A 171 -1.73 -30.60 35.14
CA VAL A 171 -1.02 -29.35 34.86
C VAL A 171 -0.39 -28.76 36.12
N PHE A 172 0.89 -28.39 36.05
CA PHE A 172 1.61 -27.71 37.12
C PHE A 172 1.61 -26.18 36.90
N PRO A 173 1.01 -25.38 37.81
CA PRO A 173 0.89 -23.93 37.61
C PRO A 173 2.22 -23.17 37.56
N ARG A 174 3.24 -23.63 38.29
CA ARG A 174 4.54 -22.95 38.45
C ARG A 174 5.62 -23.40 37.47
N ARG A 175 5.40 -24.49 36.73
CA ARG A 175 6.37 -24.92 35.72
C ARG A 175 6.10 -24.15 34.43
N LEU A 176 7.15 -23.53 33.88
CA LEU A 176 7.12 -22.84 32.59
C LEU A 176 7.03 -23.82 31.40
N ALA A 177 7.20 -25.12 31.65
CA ALA A 177 7.11 -26.16 30.64
C ALA A 177 5.66 -26.32 30.15
N ILE A 178 5.50 -26.25 28.83
CA ILE A 178 4.22 -26.45 28.13
C ILE A 178 3.86 -27.94 28.17
N GLN A 179 2.65 -28.26 28.61
CA GLN A 179 2.22 -29.64 28.78
C GLN A 179 1.54 -30.17 27.50
N PRO A 180 1.57 -31.49 27.15
CA PRO A 180 1.13 -31.94 25.83
C PRO A 180 -0.33 -31.64 25.50
N LEU A 181 -1.20 -31.55 26.52
CA LEU A 181 -2.60 -31.14 26.33
C LEU A 181 -2.71 -29.68 25.83
N GLU A 182 -1.85 -28.81 26.35
CA GLU A 182 -1.79 -27.39 25.96
C GLU A 182 -1.10 -27.20 24.61
N LEU A 183 -0.11 -28.07 24.32
CA LEU A 183 0.58 -28.09 23.04
C LEU A 183 -0.37 -28.39 21.88
N GLN A 184 -1.32 -29.33 22.05
CA GLN A 184 -2.31 -29.63 21.02
C GLN A 184 -3.15 -28.40 20.65
N SER A 185 -3.61 -27.63 21.63
CA SER A 185 -4.35 -26.39 21.36
C SER A 185 -3.47 -25.33 20.70
N MET A 186 -2.22 -25.17 21.15
CA MET A 186 -1.27 -24.23 20.55
C MET A 186 -0.93 -24.57 19.10
N VAL A 187 -0.75 -25.86 18.78
CA VAL A 187 -0.40 -26.33 17.43
C VAL A 187 -1.55 -26.10 16.45
N VAL A 188 -2.81 -26.30 16.87
CA VAL A 188 -3.98 -26.02 16.01
C VAL A 188 -4.04 -24.54 15.63
N GLU A 189 -3.86 -23.65 16.60
CA GLU A 189 -3.88 -22.19 16.37
C GLU A 189 -2.68 -21.73 15.50
N LEU A 190 -1.51 -22.33 15.70
CA LEU A 190 -0.34 -22.05 14.88
C LEU A 190 -0.52 -22.56 13.44
N LEU A 191 -1.23 -23.69 13.25
CA LEU A 191 -1.57 -24.20 11.92
C LEU A 191 -2.46 -23.22 11.16
N GLU A 192 -3.38 -22.54 11.85
CA GLU A 192 -4.22 -21.48 11.27
C GLU A 192 -3.40 -20.24 10.84
N CYS A 193 -2.18 -20.07 11.34
CA CYS A 193 -1.27 -19.00 10.90
C CYS A 193 -0.50 -19.35 9.60
N ILE A 194 -0.53 -20.60 9.14
CA ILE A 194 0.19 -21.02 7.92
C ILE A 194 -0.40 -20.41 6.63
N PRO A 195 -1.72 -20.40 6.39
CA PRO A 195 -2.30 -19.79 5.19
C PRO A 195 -1.92 -18.31 4.98
N PRO A 196 -2.04 -17.41 5.98
CA PRO A 196 -1.63 -16.01 5.79
C PRO A 196 -0.12 -15.86 5.60
N LEU A 197 0.70 -16.71 6.22
CA LEU A 197 2.15 -16.74 5.98
C LEU A 197 2.47 -17.14 4.52
N LEU A 198 1.83 -18.20 4.02
CA LEU A 198 2.01 -18.66 2.64
C LEU A 198 1.59 -17.59 1.64
N LEU A 199 0.45 -16.93 1.88
CA LEU A 199 -0.04 -15.82 1.06
C LEU A 199 0.95 -14.64 1.04
N LEU A 200 1.51 -14.28 2.21
CA LEU A 200 2.53 -13.24 2.31
C LEU A 200 3.78 -13.59 1.51
N ILE A 201 4.29 -14.82 1.66
CA ILE A 201 5.46 -15.29 0.90
C ILE A 201 5.19 -15.24 -0.61
N LEU A 202 4.01 -15.70 -1.05
CA LEU A 202 3.59 -15.65 -2.44
C LEU A 202 3.53 -14.19 -2.96
N ALA A 203 2.92 -13.28 -2.19
CA ALA A 203 2.80 -11.88 -2.57
C ALA A 203 4.17 -11.18 -2.67
N CYS A 204 5.07 -11.40 -1.71
CA CYS A 204 6.45 -10.91 -1.76
C CYS A 204 7.23 -11.50 -2.96
N GLY A 205 7.02 -12.79 -3.25
CA GLY A 205 7.61 -13.44 -4.41
C GLY A 205 7.12 -12.82 -5.72
N LEU A 206 5.82 -12.54 -5.83
CA LEU A 206 5.24 -11.86 -6.99
C LEU A 206 5.74 -10.42 -7.14
N ASP A 207 5.86 -9.65 -6.06
CA ASP A 207 6.45 -8.30 -6.12
C ASP A 207 7.89 -8.37 -6.64
N HIS A 208 8.69 -9.31 -6.13
CA HIS A 208 10.06 -9.49 -6.56
C HIS A 208 10.17 -9.90 -8.04
N THR A 209 9.36 -10.85 -8.50
CA THR A 209 9.38 -11.27 -9.90
C THR A 209 8.90 -10.15 -10.83
N LEU A 210 7.84 -9.41 -10.46
CA LEU A 210 7.35 -8.26 -11.23
C LEU A 210 8.38 -7.14 -11.30
N PHE A 211 9.00 -6.78 -10.18
CA PHE A 211 10.06 -5.77 -10.14
C PHE A 211 11.23 -6.18 -11.07
N THR A 212 11.66 -7.43 -10.97
CA THR A 212 12.76 -7.96 -11.78
C THR A 212 12.39 -7.92 -13.26
N MET A 213 11.22 -8.42 -13.64
CA MET A 213 10.75 -8.40 -15.03
C MET A 213 10.67 -6.98 -15.59
N LEU A 214 10.08 -6.03 -14.85
CA LEU A 214 9.98 -4.63 -15.29
C LEU A 214 11.34 -3.95 -15.40
N SER A 215 12.29 -4.28 -14.51
CA SER A 215 13.66 -3.75 -14.58
C SER A 215 14.43 -4.29 -15.80
N ILE A 216 14.30 -5.58 -16.11
CA ILE A 216 14.88 -6.22 -17.30
C ILE A 216 14.28 -5.57 -18.57
N ILE A 217 12.96 -5.39 -18.61
CA ILE A 217 12.30 -4.70 -19.73
C ILE A 217 12.86 -3.29 -19.88
N GLN A 218 12.91 -2.51 -18.81
CA GLN A 218 13.42 -1.13 -18.86
C GLN A 218 14.86 -1.08 -19.39
N GLN A 219 15.72 -1.99 -18.95
CA GLN A 219 17.13 -2.01 -19.36
C GLN A 219 17.32 -2.43 -20.82
N HIS A 220 16.55 -3.42 -21.30
CA HIS A 220 16.72 -3.95 -22.66
C HIS A 220 15.88 -3.25 -23.73
N SER A 221 14.85 -2.51 -23.35
CA SER A 221 14.00 -1.77 -24.30
C SER A 221 14.32 -0.29 -24.40
N TYR A 222 15.29 0.22 -23.63
CA TYR A 222 15.79 1.59 -23.81
C TYR A 222 16.46 1.76 -25.18
N VAL A 223 15.93 2.68 -25.98
CA VAL A 223 16.46 3.04 -27.30
C VAL A 223 16.51 4.56 -27.42
N GLN A 224 17.66 5.07 -27.86
CA GLN A 224 17.89 6.47 -28.17
C GLN A 224 18.23 6.57 -29.66
N TYR A 225 17.45 7.36 -30.38
CA TYR A 225 17.66 7.64 -31.80
C TYR A 225 18.22 9.05 -31.96
N SER A 226 19.35 9.16 -32.66
CA SER A 226 19.92 10.43 -33.10
C SER A 226 19.76 10.55 -34.61
N PHE A 227 18.91 11.49 -35.04
CA PHE A 227 18.72 11.82 -36.45
C PHE A 227 19.53 13.06 -36.78
N HIS A 228 20.49 12.90 -37.70
CA HIS A 228 21.30 13.99 -38.24
C HIS A 228 20.94 14.18 -39.72
N SER A 229 20.36 15.32 -40.06
CA SER A 229 20.00 15.66 -41.43
C SER A 229 20.59 17.02 -41.79
N SER A 230 21.51 17.00 -42.76
CA SER A 230 22.13 18.19 -43.34
C SER A 230 21.70 18.36 -44.79
N HIS A 231 21.11 19.51 -45.10
CA HIS A 231 20.74 19.90 -46.47
C HIS A 231 21.46 21.19 -46.83
N HIS A 232 22.31 21.13 -47.87
CA HIS A 232 23.09 22.26 -48.36
C HIS A 232 22.81 22.47 -49.86
N LEU A 233 21.93 23.41 -50.19
CA LEU A 233 21.69 23.82 -51.56
C LEU A 233 22.27 25.22 -51.77
N ALA A 234 23.43 25.30 -52.42
CA ALA A 234 24.09 26.56 -52.76
C ALA A 234 24.11 26.73 -54.28
N VAL A 235 23.35 27.72 -54.79
CA VAL A 235 23.31 28.02 -56.23
C VAL A 235 24.10 29.29 -56.51
N HIS A 236 25.15 29.16 -57.32
CA HIS A 236 25.99 30.29 -57.71
C HIS A 236 25.74 30.67 -59.18
N VAL A 237 25.07 31.81 -59.39
CA VAL A 237 24.89 32.39 -60.73
C VAL A 237 26.11 33.23 -61.09
N THR A 238 26.67 33.07 -62.29
CA THR A 238 27.80 33.88 -62.81
C THR A 238 27.34 34.83 -63.92
N GLY A 239 28.03 35.95 -64.11
CA GLY A 239 27.70 36.98 -65.11
C GLY A 239 26.98 38.23 -64.56
N THR A 240 26.99 39.30 -65.36
CA THR A 240 26.49 40.66 -65.03
C THR A 240 25.28 41.09 -65.88
N SER A 241 24.71 40.21 -66.70
CA SER A 241 23.52 40.52 -67.49
C SER A 241 22.28 40.68 -66.59
N LEU A 242 21.26 41.39 -67.08
CA LEU A 242 19.97 41.55 -66.39
C LEU A 242 19.33 40.18 -66.07
N MET A 243 19.49 39.19 -66.97
CA MET A 243 19.04 37.81 -66.74
C MET A 243 19.81 37.13 -65.60
N ALA A 244 21.13 37.35 -65.49
CA ALA A 244 21.94 36.82 -64.39
C ALA A 244 21.58 37.48 -63.04
N GLN A 245 21.19 38.76 -63.03
CA GLN A 245 20.65 39.43 -61.86
C GLN A 245 19.30 38.82 -61.45
N LEU A 246 18.37 38.63 -62.39
CA LEU A 246 17.07 38.00 -62.12
C LEU A 246 17.20 36.57 -61.56
N LEU A 247 18.05 35.74 -62.16
CA LEU A 247 18.27 34.36 -61.69
C LEU A 247 18.95 34.33 -60.32
N ARG A 248 19.86 35.28 -60.04
CA ARG A 248 20.48 35.39 -58.72
C ARG A 248 19.47 35.82 -57.66
N SER A 249 18.54 36.70 -57.99
CA SER A 249 17.48 37.12 -57.06
C SER A 249 16.44 36.02 -56.82
N THR A 250 16.04 35.27 -57.85
CA THR A 250 14.99 34.23 -57.73
C THR A 250 15.53 32.90 -57.20
N ILE A 251 16.59 32.35 -57.81
CA ILE A 251 17.15 31.05 -57.42
C ILE A 251 18.09 31.20 -56.21
N GLY A 252 18.73 32.36 -56.05
CA GLY A 252 19.54 32.64 -54.85
C GLY A 252 18.71 32.72 -53.56
N ALA A 253 17.41 33.04 -53.65
CA ALA A 253 16.49 32.97 -52.51
C ALA A 253 16.25 31.53 -52.01
N LEU A 254 16.59 30.51 -52.82
CA LEU A 254 16.53 29.09 -52.46
C LEU A 254 17.84 28.58 -51.83
N ASN A 255 18.87 29.43 -51.72
CA ASN A 255 20.12 29.08 -51.05
C ASN A 255 19.84 28.79 -49.58
N THR A 256 19.80 27.51 -49.23
CA THR A 256 19.36 27.03 -47.93
C THR A 256 20.39 26.05 -47.39
N SER A 257 20.88 26.34 -46.19
CA SER A 257 21.66 25.43 -45.39
C SER A 257 20.89 25.16 -44.10
N SER A 258 20.46 23.93 -43.91
CA SER A 258 19.86 23.49 -42.64
C SER A 258 20.63 22.31 -42.09
N ASP A 259 21.13 22.44 -40.88
CA ASP A 259 21.64 21.35 -40.06
C ASP A 259 20.61 21.11 -38.96
N THR A 260 20.03 19.91 -38.96
CA THR A 260 19.03 19.51 -37.98
C THR A 260 19.55 18.31 -37.20
N HIS A 261 19.64 18.47 -35.89
CA HIS A 261 20.05 17.45 -34.94
C HIS A 261 18.88 17.16 -34.01
N LEU A 262 18.24 16.01 -34.20
CA LEU A 262 17.10 15.58 -33.39
C LEU A 262 17.50 14.35 -32.57
N GLU A 263 17.52 14.50 -31.25
CA GLU A 263 17.68 13.38 -30.32
C GLU A 263 16.31 13.00 -29.75
N THR A 264 15.87 11.77 -29.99
CA THR A 264 14.64 11.23 -29.41
C THR A 264 14.94 9.99 -28.58
N SER A 265 14.28 9.86 -27.43
CA SER A 265 14.41 8.69 -26.55
C SER A 265 13.05 8.14 -26.19
N ASN A 266 12.96 6.83 -26.00
CA ASN A 266 11.73 6.16 -25.58
C ASN A 266 11.58 6.05 -24.06
N LEU A 267 12.40 6.77 -23.28
CA LEU A 267 12.43 6.69 -21.81
C LEU A 267 11.05 6.97 -21.18
N GLY A 268 10.29 7.90 -21.75
CA GLY A 268 8.93 8.23 -21.28
C GLY A 268 7.90 7.11 -21.47
N CYS A 269 8.16 6.16 -22.36
CA CYS A 269 7.29 5.01 -22.63
C CYS A 269 7.68 3.77 -21.82
N LEU A 270 8.84 3.79 -21.14
CA LEU A 270 9.34 2.63 -20.39
C LEU A 270 8.67 2.53 -19.03
N PRO A 271 8.35 1.30 -18.56
CA PRO A 271 7.83 1.11 -17.22
C PRO A 271 8.89 1.56 -16.19
N GLN A 272 8.47 2.33 -15.19
CA GLN A 272 9.30 2.64 -14.03
C GLN A 272 9.12 1.54 -12.98
N PRO A 273 10.09 0.63 -12.77
CA PRO A 273 9.97 -0.42 -11.78
C PRO A 273 9.96 0.20 -10.38
N ARG A 274 8.84 0.09 -9.67
CA ARG A 274 8.71 0.50 -8.27
C ARG A 274 8.53 -0.73 -7.42
N GLY A 275 9.59 -1.15 -6.74
CA GLY A 275 9.51 -2.21 -5.74
C GLY A 275 8.92 -1.68 -4.43
N MET A 276 8.36 -2.58 -3.63
CA MET A 276 7.86 -2.25 -2.31
C MET A 276 9.01 -1.76 -1.42
N LYS A 277 8.81 -0.66 -0.67
CA LYS A 277 9.88 -0.09 0.18
C LYS A 277 10.09 -0.98 1.40
N SER A 278 11.27 -0.92 2.01
CA SER A 278 11.56 -1.67 3.25
C SER A 278 10.55 -1.37 4.37
N GLU A 279 10.04 -0.13 4.44
CA GLU A 279 8.99 0.26 5.39
C GLU A 279 7.68 -0.49 5.15
N ASP A 280 7.28 -0.67 3.88
CA ASP A 280 6.03 -1.34 3.52
C ASP A 280 6.12 -2.86 3.80
N TYR A 281 7.29 -3.46 3.60
CA TYR A 281 7.56 -4.84 4.05
C TYR A 281 7.43 -5.00 5.57
N VAL A 282 8.00 -4.08 6.35
CA VAL A 282 7.89 -4.11 7.82
C VAL A 282 6.43 -3.98 8.25
N ARG A 283 5.67 -3.04 7.67
CA ARG A 283 4.25 -2.85 7.97
C ARG A 283 3.40 -4.09 7.69
N THR A 284 3.78 -4.90 6.70
CA THR A 284 3.05 -6.12 6.33
C THR A 284 3.47 -7.33 7.18
N CYS A 285 4.77 -7.46 7.50
CA CYS A 285 5.30 -8.59 8.28
C CYS A 285 5.02 -8.49 9.79
N VAL A 286 5.04 -7.28 10.36
CA VAL A 286 4.87 -7.07 11.81
C VAL A 286 3.54 -7.62 12.35
N PRO A 287 2.37 -7.37 11.74
CA PRO A 287 1.10 -7.92 12.23
C PRO A 287 1.09 -9.45 12.28
N LEU A 288 1.70 -10.11 11.30
CA LEU A 288 1.78 -11.57 11.26
C LEU A 288 2.73 -12.11 12.33
N ALA A 289 3.86 -11.44 12.56
CA ALA A 289 4.78 -11.79 13.64
C ALA A 289 4.12 -11.61 15.02
N VAL A 290 3.36 -10.52 15.20
CA VAL A 290 2.58 -10.28 16.42
C VAL A 290 1.51 -11.36 16.61
N LEU A 291 0.80 -11.75 15.54
CA LEU A 291 -0.18 -12.85 15.60
C LEU A 291 0.47 -14.15 16.08
N ALA A 292 1.60 -14.55 15.48
CA ALA A 292 2.32 -15.75 15.88
C ALA A 292 2.79 -15.68 17.35
N LEU A 293 3.28 -14.53 17.80
CA LEU A 293 3.66 -14.30 19.19
C LEU A 293 2.45 -14.42 20.14
N LEU A 294 1.28 -13.91 19.74
CA LEU A 294 0.05 -14.05 20.52
C LEU A 294 -0.41 -15.51 20.62
N CYS A 295 -0.29 -16.31 19.56
CA CYS A 295 -0.55 -17.75 19.60
C CYS A 295 0.37 -18.48 20.60
N LEU A 296 1.65 -18.08 20.70
CA LEU A 296 2.56 -18.62 21.71
C LEU A 296 2.19 -18.16 23.13
N ALA A 297 1.80 -16.89 23.29
CA ALA A 297 1.38 -16.33 24.58
C ALA A 297 0.03 -16.87 25.06
N GLN A 298 -0.79 -17.44 24.17
CA GLN A 298 -2.13 -17.94 24.44
C GLN A 298 -2.16 -18.99 25.57
N VAL A 299 -1.15 -19.85 25.67
CA VAL A 299 -1.03 -20.85 26.75
C VAL A 299 -1.03 -20.19 28.12
N TYR A 300 -0.29 -19.09 28.28
CA TYR A 300 -0.23 -18.34 29.53
C TYR A 300 -1.54 -17.58 29.80
N MET A 301 -2.20 -17.09 28.76
CA MET A 301 -3.51 -16.45 28.89
C MET A 301 -4.59 -17.43 29.36
N TYR A 302 -4.56 -18.68 28.89
CA TYR A 302 -5.47 -19.72 29.39
C TYR A 302 -5.22 -20.09 30.85
N ARG A 303 -3.96 -20.16 31.27
CA ARG A 303 -3.60 -20.36 32.69
C ARG A 303 -4.07 -19.18 33.55
N LEU A 304 -3.91 -17.95 33.06
CA LEU A 304 -4.39 -16.75 33.74
C LEU A 304 -5.92 -16.76 33.89
N ARG A 305 -6.66 -17.13 32.83
CA ARG A 305 -8.13 -17.28 32.86
C ARG A 305 -8.57 -18.21 33.99
N ARG A 306 -7.87 -19.33 34.16
CA ARG A 306 -8.15 -20.29 35.23
C ARG A 306 -7.83 -19.74 36.62
N VAL A 307 -6.74 -18.98 36.79
CA VAL A 307 -6.42 -18.30 38.07
C VAL A 307 -7.52 -17.30 38.46
N ILE A 308 -8.00 -16.53 37.49
CA ILE A 308 -9.13 -15.60 37.67
C ILE A 308 -10.38 -16.39 38.08
N ALA A 309 -10.72 -17.47 37.38
CA ALA A 309 -11.88 -18.30 37.70
C ALA A 309 -11.79 -18.92 39.11
N ALA A 310 -10.61 -19.42 39.50
CA ALA A 310 -10.38 -19.99 40.82
C ALA A 310 -10.48 -18.95 41.95
N PHE A 311 -10.09 -17.70 41.68
CA PHE A 311 -10.22 -16.60 42.64
C PHE A 311 -11.70 -16.23 42.90
N PHE A 312 -12.52 -16.13 41.86
CA PHE A 312 -13.93 -15.78 41.98
C PHE A 312 -14.83 -16.96 42.38
N PHE A 313 -14.50 -18.18 41.96
CA PHE A 313 -15.31 -19.39 42.17
C PHE A 313 -14.53 -20.52 42.89
N PRO A 314 -14.13 -20.33 44.16
CA PRO A 314 -13.24 -21.26 44.88
C PRO A 314 -13.88 -22.61 45.24
N LYS A 315 -15.22 -22.74 45.20
CA LYS A 315 -15.94 -23.95 45.62
C LYS A 315 -17.10 -24.28 44.67
N GLY A 316 -16.83 -24.45 43.37
CA GLY A 316 -17.79 -25.03 42.40
C GLY A 316 -19.24 -24.54 42.54
N MET A 317 -19.46 -23.29 42.96
CA MET A 317 -20.81 -22.76 43.09
C MET A 317 -21.29 -22.48 41.68
N ALA A 318 -22.43 -23.06 41.31
CA ALA A 318 -23.04 -22.80 40.02
C ALA A 318 -23.19 -21.27 39.83
N VAL A 319 -22.72 -20.76 38.69
CA VAL A 319 -22.80 -19.33 38.31
C VAL A 319 -24.21 -18.77 38.49
N LEU A 320 -25.23 -19.59 38.23
CA LEU A 320 -26.64 -19.27 38.44
C LEU A 320 -26.98 -19.01 39.92
N LEU A 321 -26.38 -19.75 40.85
CA LEU A 321 -26.53 -19.53 42.28
C LEU A 321 -25.88 -18.20 42.69
N TRP A 322 -24.67 -17.90 42.19
CA TRP A 322 -23.98 -16.64 42.48
C TRP A 322 -24.67 -15.41 41.87
N CYS A 323 -25.09 -15.48 40.60
CA CYS A 323 -25.85 -14.41 39.94
C CYS A 323 -27.22 -14.18 40.62
N SER A 324 -27.92 -15.24 41.04
CA SER A 324 -29.20 -15.10 41.75
C SER A 324 -29.05 -14.63 43.21
N GLN A 325 -27.85 -14.80 43.80
CA GLN A 325 -27.46 -14.21 45.09
C GLN A 325 -27.21 -12.70 44.96
N ARG A 326 -26.60 -12.27 43.85
CA ARG A 326 -26.18 -10.88 43.61
C ARG A 326 -27.26 -10.02 42.93
N TRP A 327 -28.12 -10.62 42.11
CA TRP A 327 -29.15 -9.94 41.28
C TRP A 327 -30.51 -10.65 41.51
N PRO A 328 -31.37 -10.15 42.43
CA PRO A 328 -32.55 -10.89 42.90
C PRO A 328 -33.60 -11.15 41.82
N PHE A 329 -33.66 -10.35 40.75
CA PHE A 329 -34.60 -10.56 39.64
C PHE A 329 -34.28 -11.80 38.78
N LEU A 330 -33.02 -12.25 38.78
CA LEU A 330 -32.61 -13.47 38.06
C LEU A 330 -33.05 -14.75 38.78
N ARG A 331 -33.55 -14.69 40.03
CA ARG A 331 -34.05 -15.86 40.77
C ARG A 331 -35.19 -16.58 40.06
N ARG A 332 -36.02 -15.87 39.28
CA ARG A 332 -37.18 -16.44 38.60
C ARG A 332 -36.80 -17.39 37.45
N TRP A 333 -35.56 -17.33 36.97
CA TRP A 333 -35.07 -18.13 35.84
C TRP A 333 -34.17 -19.30 36.25
N VAL A 334 -33.85 -19.43 37.55
CA VAL A 334 -33.04 -20.54 38.08
C VAL A 334 -33.97 -21.62 38.61
N ARG A 335 -34.21 -22.69 37.83
CA ARG A 335 -34.87 -23.91 38.32
C ARG A 335 -34.07 -24.48 39.50
N GLY A 336 -34.73 -24.84 40.61
CA GLY A 336 -34.09 -25.45 41.75
C GLY A 336 -33.39 -26.76 41.36
N ARG A 337 -32.15 -26.93 41.79
CA ARG A 337 -31.39 -28.18 41.65
C ARG A 337 -30.64 -28.46 42.95
N CYS A 338 -30.40 -29.73 43.23
CA CYS A 338 -29.58 -30.15 44.36
C CYS A 338 -28.12 -29.67 44.19
N THR A 339 -27.51 -29.07 45.22
CA THR A 339 -26.14 -28.54 45.18
C THR A 339 -25.05 -29.62 45.14
N VAL A 340 -25.40 -30.90 45.24
CA VAL A 340 -24.43 -32.02 45.26
C VAL A 340 -24.60 -32.92 44.04
N CYS A 341 -25.83 -33.31 43.69
CA CYS A 341 -26.10 -34.26 42.61
C CYS A 341 -26.81 -33.65 41.40
N GLU A 342 -27.06 -32.34 41.42
CA GLU A 342 -27.71 -31.57 40.33
C GLU A 342 -29.10 -32.05 39.89
N ALA A 343 -29.69 -32.99 40.62
CA ALA A 343 -31.03 -33.50 40.35
C ALA A 343 -32.06 -32.34 40.35
N PRO A 344 -33.05 -32.38 39.44
CA PRO A 344 -34.09 -31.37 39.36
C PRO A 344 -34.94 -31.33 40.64
N GLU A 345 -35.44 -30.13 40.96
CA GLU A 345 -36.22 -29.85 42.16
C GLU A 345 -37.33 -30.87 42.37
N THR A 346 -37.33 -31.45 43.57
CA THR A 346 -38.39 -32.31 44.06
C THR A 346 -38.93 -31.73 45.36
N HIS A 347 -40.22 -31.93 45.66
CA HIS A 347 -40.87 -31.45 46.90
C HIS A 347 -40.24 -31.99 48.22
N ARG A 348 -39.20 -32.83 48.14
CA ARG A 348 -38.50 -33.46 49.27
C ARG A 348 -37.09 -32.91 49.50
N ASP A 349 -36.72 -31.81 48.83
CA ASP A 349 -35.41 -31.18 48.98
C ASP A 349 -35.33 -30.34 50.26
N ARG A 350 -34.16 -30.38 50.92
CA ARG A 350 -33.89 -29.64 52.15
C ARG A 350 -33.10 -28.37 51.87
N PHE A 351 -33.52 -27.29 52.51
CA PHE A 351 -32.86 -26.00 52.46
C PHE A 351 -31.88 -25.88 53.64
N CYS A 352 -30.75 -25.21 53.42
CA CYS A 352 -29.86 -24.84 54.49
C CYS A 352 -30.58 -23.86 55.45
N PRO A 353 -30.54 -24.09 56.77
CA PRO A 353 -31.20 -23.23 57.75
C PRO A 353 -30.50 -21.88 57.97
N ALA A 354 -29.28 -21.67 57.46
CA ALA A 354 -28.55 -20.44 57.65
C ALA A 354 -29.15 -19.29 56.82
N PRO A 355 -29.44 -18.13 57.44
CA PRO A 355 -30.00 -16.98 56.74
C PRO A 355 -29.02 -16.51 55.66
N GLY A 356 -29.51 -16.42 54.42
CA GLY A 356 -28.71 -15.98 53.27
C GLY A 356 -27.92 -17.06 52.54
N CYS A 357 -27.88 -18.33 52.98
CA CYS A 357 -27.11 -19.37 52.25
C CYS A 357 -27.83 -19.85 50.97
N GLY A 358 -29.15 -20.04 51.02
CA GLY A 358 -29.95 -20.48 49.86
C GLY A 358 -29.64 -21.88 49.32
N ALA A 359 -28.68 -22.63 49.90
CA ALA A 359 -28.28 -23.95 49.42
C ALA A 359 -29.40 -25.00 49.59
N ARG A 360 -29.57 -25.86 48.59
CA ARG A 360 -30.61 -26.90 48.51
C ARG A 360 -29.99 -28.27 48.29
N TYR A 361 -30.43 -29.26 49.05
CA TYR A 361 -29.90 -30.62 49.01
C TYR A 361 -31.04 -31.62 48.86
N CYS A 362 -30.91 -32.57 47.95
CA CYS A 362 -31.81 -33.72 47.94
C CYS A 362 -31.64 -34.52 49.24
N ARG A 363 -32.66 -35.27 49.63
CA ARG A 363 -32.69 -36.00 50.91
C ARG A 363 -31.53 -36.99 51.10
N LEU A 364 -31.00 -37.54 50.00
CA LEU A 364 -29.86 -38.45 49.98
C LEU A 364 -28.55 -37.69 50.22
N CYS A 365 -28.29 -36.67 49.40
CA CYS A 365 -27.08 -35.87 49.52
C CYS A 365 -26.99 -35.17 50.88
N TRP A 366 -28.08 -34.62 51.42
CA TRP A 366 -28.07 -34.00 52.76
C TRP A 366 -27.64 -34.96 53.87
N ARG A 367 -27.99 -36.25 53.75
CA ARG A 367 -27.54 -37.28 54.69
C ARG A 367 -26.07 -37.62 54.49
N GLN A 368 -25.62 -37.71 53.24
CA GLN A 368 -24.22 -38.02 52.91
C GLN A 368 -23.26 -36.91 53.37
N VAL A 369 -23.67 -35.65 53.33
CA VAL A 369 -22.85 -34.54 53.86
C VAL A 369 -22.97 -34.36 55.39
N GLY A 370 -23.49 -35.36 56.11
CA GLY A 370 -23.57 -35.30 57.57
C GLY A 370 -24.54 -34.26 58.12
N ARG A 371 -25.55 -33.84 57.34
CA ARG A 371 -26.54 -32.78 57.68
C ARG A 371 -25.91 -31.41 57.96
N ALA A 372 -24.68 -31.18 57.50
CA ALA A 372 -24.01 -29.90 57.54
C ALA A 372 -23.98 -29.29 56.12
N CYS A 373 -24.17 -27.97 56.03
CA CYS A 373 -24.10 -27.29 54.75
C CYS A 373 -22.63 -27.06 54.34
N LEU A 374 -22.24 -27.56 53.17
CA LEU A 374 -20.91 -27.37 52.57
C LEU A 374 -20.54 -25.89 52.37
N LEU A 375 -21.54 -25.03 52.20
CA LEU A 375 -21.35 -23.60 51.99
C LEU A 375 -21.20 -22.83 53.31
N CYS A 376 -21.80 -23.30 54.40
CA CYS A 376 -21.78 -22.61 55.71
C CYS A 376 -20.74 -23.15 56.69
N SER A 377 -20.11 -24.29 56.41
CA SER A 377 -19.07 -24.81 57.30
C SER A 377 -17.90 -23.80 57.39
N PRO A 378 -17.47 -23.41 58.60
CA PRO A 378 -16.56 -22.29 58.80
C PRO A 378 -15.22 -22.46 58.07
N ARG A 379 -14.72 -21.34 57.56
CA ARG A 379 -13.34 -21.14 57.11
C ARG A 379 -12.47 -21.19 58.37
N GLU A 380 -11.55 -22.16 58.52
CA GLU A 380 -10.54 -22.06 59.59
C GLU A 380 -9.70 -20.79 59.33
N PRO A 381 -9.72 -19.79 60.22
CA PRO A 381 -8.99 -18.55 60.04
C PRO A 381 -7.51 -18.80 60.34
N GLY A 382 -6.70 -19.02 59.30
CA GLY A 382 -5.24 -19.15 59.45
C GLY A 382 -4.43 -19.00 58.15
N LEU A 383 -5.05 -18.60 57.04
CA LEU A 383 -4.40 -18.62 55.70
C LEU A 383 -4.49 -17.29 54.94
N ALA A 384 -4.79 -16.20 55.66
CA ALA A 384 -4.84 -14.86 55.09
C ALA A 384 -3.91 -13.90 55.85
N ALA A 385 -2.64 -14.30 56.03
CA ALA A 385 -1.55 -13.39 56.37
C ALA A 385 -0.24 -14.05 55.91
N GLY A 386 0.61 -13.30 55.21
CA GLY A 386 1.99 -13.70 54.89
C GLY A 386 2.20 -14.35 53.52
N SER A 387 2.07 -13.59 52.44
CA SER A 387 2.77 -13.91 51.19
C SER A 387 4.22 -13.42 51.29
N SER A 388 5.00 -14.03 52.16
CA SER A 388 6.45 -13.88 52.26
C SER A 388 6.92 -14.87 53.32
N GLU A 389 7.39 -16.04 52.93
CA GLU A 389 8.23 -16.93 53.74
C GLU A 389 8.69 -18.09 52.86
N GLU A 390 9.95 -17.97 52.46
CA GLU A 390 11.02 -18.97 52.55
C GLU A 390 10.65 -20.45 52.38
N GLU A 391 11.32 -21.06 51.41
CA GLU A 391 11.32 -22.48 51.09
C GLU A 391 11.94 -23.29 52.24
N GLU A 392 11.13 -24.03 52.98
CA GLU A 392 11.55 -25.34 53.48
C GLU A 392 11.08 -26.40 52.49
N ASP A 393 12.03 -26.84 51.66
CA ASP A 393 11.91 -27.95 50.75
C ASP A 393 11.80 -29.25 51.55
N VAL A 394 10.56 -29.64 51.89
CA VAL A 394 10.29 -31.00 52.35
C VAL A 394 10.33 -31.89 51.13
N GLY A 395 11.54 -32.39 50.86
CA GLY A 395 11.89 -33.25 49.74
C GLY A 395 10.84 -34.33 49.47
N TYR A 396 10.15 -34.16 48.35
CA TYR A 396 9.63 -35.30 47.60
C TYR A 396 10.77 -35.70 46.67
N ALA A 397 11.49 -36.76 47.05
CA ALA A 397 12.58 -37.31 46.27
C ALA A 397 12.14 -37.59 44.82
N ASP A 398 13.06 -37.28 43.90
CA ASP A 398 12.95 -37.30 42.44
C ASP A 398 12.40 -38.59 41.82
#